data_AF-A0A158DH54-F1
#
_entry.id   AF-A0A158DH54-F1
#
_cell.length_a   1.000
_cell.length_b   1.000
_cell.length_c   1.000
_cell.angle_alpha   90.00
_cell.angle_beta   90.00
_cell.angle_gamma   90.00
#
_symmetry.space_group_name_H-M   'P 1'
#
loop_
_entity.id
_entity.type
_entity.pdbx_description
1 polymer ?
#
loop_
_entity_poly.entity_id
_entity_poly.type
_entity_poly.pdbx_seq_one_letter_code
_entity_poly.pdbx_strand_id
1 'polypeptide(L)'
;MRNWTYRSAGNIPIGSDLHKRMFCEMLLTTHNPYKPAVIEWPKLDPAALKRVTSLPIWDIAVQTEGRASIRVATYAASVADPHLREALRMNGGEEARHKLVLSKLVEAYGIELAPEPPYPAPADALRAWMLTGYSECIDSFFAFGLFEAARQSGYFPEALVETFEPVIQEEARHILFFANWVAWYRRGLPWYRKPWFFAKTASVWFSLVRDRISLARGFDKSGAAQDANFPANVGDSVAGNVTVRALIELCLTENDRRMGGYDARLLRPITVPSLARFALRFIRK
;
A
#
# COMPACT_ATOMS: atom_id res chain seq x y z
N MET A 1 -4.54 -15.29 -8.48
CA MET A 1 -3.42 -14.36 -8.75
C MET A 1 -3.43 -13.97 -10.21
N ARG A 2 -3.28 -12.68 -10.52
CA ARG A 2 -3.14 -12.22 -11.91
C ARG A 2 -1.70 -12.39 -12.36
N ASN A 3 -1.51 -13.01 -13.53
CA ASN A 3 -0.22 -13.12 -14.17
C ASN A 3 -0.12 -12.07 -15.27
N TRP A 4 0.99 -11.33 -15.31
CA TRP A 4 1.22 -10.30 -16.31
C TRP A 4 2.66 -10.37 -16.81
N THR A 5 2.84 -10.36 -18.12
CA THR A 5 4.15 -10.35 -18.78
C THR A 5 4.14 -9.31 -19.88
N TYR A 6 5.22 -8.55 -19.99
CA TYR A 6 5.31 -7.49 -20.98
C TYR A 6 5.51 -8.07 -22.38
N ARG A 7 4.72 -7.59 -23.36
CA ARG A 7 4.65 -8.16 -24.72
C ARG A 7 5.99 -8.15 -25.46
N SER A 8 6.85 -7.17 -25.18
CA SER A 8 8.15 -7.08 -25.83
C SER A 8 9.14 -8.08 -25.24
N ALA A 9 9.78 -8.86 -26.09
CA ALA A 9 10.91 -9.73 -25.73
C ALA A 9 12.21 -8.92 -25.59
N GLY A 10 13.15 -9.44 -24.79
CA GLY A 10 14.50 -8.87 -24.66
C GLY A 10 14.70 -8.00 -23.42
N ASN A 11 15.88 -7.36 -23.37
CA ASN A 11 16.31 -6.56 -22.23
C ASN A 11 15.53 -5.24 -22.15
N ILE A 12 15.14 -4.85 -20.93
CA ILE A 12 14.46 -3.59 -20.64
C ILE A 12 15.40 -2.75 -19.77
N PRO A 13 16.17 -1.81 -20.35
CA PRO A 13 17.11 -1.00 -19.58
C PRO A 13 16.37 -0.17 -18.53
N ILE A 14 16.71 -0.37 -17.26
CA ILE A 14 16.08 0.34 -16.14
C ILE A 14 16.24 1.86 -16.31
N GLY A 15 15.11 2.55 -16.24
CA GLY A 15 14.99 3.99 -16.39
C GLY A 15 14.99 4.52 -17.82
N SER A 16 14.95 3.64 -18.82
CA SER A 16 14.63 4.02 -20.20
C SER A 16 13.15 4.35 -20.41
N ASP A 17 12.79 4.92 -21.56
CA ASP A 17 11.39 5.08 -21.96
C ASP A 17 10.66 3.75 -22.17
N LEU A 18 11.37 2.68 -22.55
CA LEU A 18 10.80 1.35 -22.63
C LEU A 18 10.42 0.82 -21.24
N HIS A 19 11.30 1.03 -20.25
CA HIS A 19 11.01 0.72 -18.85
C HIS A 19 9.80 1.51 -18.33
N LYS A 20 9.73 2.81 -18.65
CA LYS A 20 8.57 3.66 -18.33
C LYS A 20 7.27 3.09 -18.89
N ARG A 21 7.26 2.77 -20.18
CA ARG A 21 6.08 2.17 -20.84
C ARG A 21 5.69 0.84 -20.20
N MET A 22 6.67 0.00 -19.85
CA MET A 22 6.43 -1.30 -19.23
C MET A 22 5.67 -1.18 -17.91
N PHE A 23 6.15 -0.38 -16.96
CA PHE A 23 5.48 -0.28 -15.66
C PHE A 23 4.14 0.48 -15.74
N CYS A 24 3.99 1.43 -16.67
CA CYS A 24 2.70 2.07 -16.94
C CYS A 24 1.70 1.06 -17.53
N GLU A 25 2.10 0.29 -18.55
CA GLU A 25 1.23 -0.73 -19.16
C GLU A 25 0.85 -1.81 -18.15
N MET A 26 1.78 -2.22 -17.28
CA MET A 26 1.50 -3.15 -16.18
C MET A 26 0.32 -2.65 -15.35
N LEU A 27 0.39 -1.41 -14.85
CA LEU A 27 -0.68 -0.87 -14.02
C LEU A 27 -2.01 -0.77 -14.80
N LEU A 28 -1.97 -0.20 -16.01
CA LEU A 28 -3.15 0.06 -16.82
C LEU A 28 -3.88 -1.21 -17.27
N THR A 29 -3.15 -2.26 -17.64
CA THR A 29 -3.72 -3.48 -18.23
C THR A 29 -4.09 -4.53 -17.19
N THR A 30 -3.66 -4.36 -15.94
CA THR A 30 -3.99 -5.28 -14.84
C THR A 30 -5.05 -4.73 -13.90
N HIS A 31 -5.66 -3.58 -14.23
CA HIS A 31 -6.76 -2.98 -13.51
C HIS A 31 -7.94 -3.94 -13.32
N ASN A 32 -8.55 -3.91 -12.13
CA ASN A 32 -9.78 -4.64 -11.84
C ASN A 32 -10.94 -3.64 -11.61
N PRO A 33 -11.91 -3.52 -12.52
CA PRO A 33 -12.98 -2.52 -12.40
C PRO A 33 -14.12 -3.00 -11.49
N TYR A 34 -13.81 -3.58 -10.33
CA TYR A 34 -14.83 -4.01 -9.38
C TYR A 34 -15.53 -2.78 -8.77
N LYS A 35 -16.80 -2.95 -8.37
CA LYS A 35 -17.67 -1.85 -7.93
C LYS A 35 -17.96 -2.00 -6.43
N PRO A 36 -17.49 -1.08 -5.57
CA PRO A 36 -17.73 -1.18 -4.13
C PRO A 36 -19.22 -1.19 -3.75
N ALA A 37 -20.05 -0.50 -4.53
CA ALA A 37 -21.49 -0.37 -4.28
C ALA A 37 -22.29 -1.67 -4.42
N VAL A 38 -21.73 -2.72 -5.04
CA VAL A 38 -22.40 -4.02 -5.24
C VAL A 38 -21.71 -5.15 -4.48
N ILE A 39 -20.80 -4.84 -3.56
CA ILE A 39 -20.19 -5.83 -2.69
C ILE A 39 -21.28 -6.39 -1.76
N GLU A 40 -21.49 -7.70 -1.80
CA GLU A 40 -22.35 -8.40 -0.86
C GLU A 40 -21.59 -8.64 0.45
N TRP A 41 -21.78 -7.74 1.42
CA TRP A 41 -21.14 -7.88 2.72
C TRP A 41 -21.66 -9.12 3.46
N PRO A 42 -20.79 -10.06 3.88
CA PRO A 42 -21.23 -11.27 4.55
C PRO A 42 -21.84 -10.94 5.91
N LYS A 43 -22.92 -11.66 6.28
CA LYS A 43 -23.44 -11.63 7.64
C LYS A 43 -22.42 -12.27 8.57
N LEU A 44 -21.98 -11.50 9.57
CA LEU A 44 -21.01 -11.96 10.56
C LEU A 44 -21.74 -12.55 11.77
N ASP A 45 -21.21 -13.64 12.32
CA ASP A 45 -21.64 -14.10 13.63
C ASP A 45 -21.28 -13.05 14.72
N PRO A 46 -21.91 -13.08 15.90
CA PRO A 46 -21.69 -12.07 16.94
C PRO A 46 -20.22 -11.91 17.36
N ALA A 47 -19.43 -12.99 17.36
CA ALA A 47 -18.04 -12.95 17.74
C ALA A 47 -17.19 -12.30 16.64
N ALA A 48 -17.41 -12.66 15.37
CA ALA A 48 -16.75 -12.03 14.23
C ALA A 48 -17.10 -10.55 14.10
N LEU A 49 -18.39 -10.20 14.25
CA LEU A 49 -18.84 -8.80 14.24
C LEU A 49 -18.14 -8.00 15.32
N LYS A 50 -18.08 -8.51 16.56
CA LYS A 50 -17.37 -7.86 17.67
C LYS A 50 -15.89 -7.65 17.35
N ARG A 51 -15.21 -8.63 16.73
CA ARG A 51 -13.80 -8.48 16.33
C ARG A 51 -13.62 -7.36 15.32
N VAL A 52 -14.45 -7.31 14.27
CA VAL A 52 -14.40 -6.26 13.23
C VAL A 52 -14.67 -4.88 13.82
N THR A 53 -15.75 -4.73 14.60
CA THR A 53 -16.17 -3.43 15.14
C THR A 53 -15.27 -2.90 16.25
N SER A 54 -14.48 -3.75 16.90
CA SER A 54 -13.54 -3.35 17.96
C SER A 54 -12.18 -2.90 17.43
N LEU A 55 -11.91 -3.01 16.13
CA LEU A 55 -10.62 -2.58 15.56
C LEU A 55 -10.51 -1.04 15.56
N PRO A 56 -9.51 -0.44 16.24
CA PRO A 56 -9.36 1.01 16.34
C PRO A 56 -8.64 1.59 15.11
N ILE A 57 -9.06 1.18 13.91
CA ILE A 57 -8.34 1.47 12.65
C ILE A 57 -9.21 2.15 11.60
N TRP A 58 -10.54 2.07 11.72
CA TRP A 58 -11.43 2.35 10.59
C TRP A 58 -11.38 3.80 10.14
N ASP A 59 -11.35 4.74 11.09
CA ASP A 59 -11.11 6.16 10.81
C ASP A 59 -9.80 6.38 10.06
N ILE A 60 -8.73 5.77 10.59
CA ILE A 60 -7.39 5.89 10.06
C ILE A 60 -7.32 5.32 8.64
N ALA A 61 -7.92 4.16 8.40
CA ALA A 61 -7.91 3.50 7.11
C ALA A 61 -8.64 4.37 6.07
N VAL A 62 -9.88 4.78 6.33
CA VAL A 62 -10.65 5.64 5.39
C VAL A 62 -9.93 6.96 5.11
N GLN A 63 -9.35 7.59 6.14
CA GLN A 63 -8.63 8.85 5.98
C GLN A 63 -7.31 8.69 5.22
N THR A 64 -6.60 7.57 5.43
CA THR A 64 -5.36 7.25 4.71
C THR A 64 -5.64 7.14 3.21
N GLU A 65 -6.63 6.36 2.82
CA GLU A 65 -7.04 6.20 1.41
C GLU A 65 -7.49 7.52 0.77
N GLY A 66 -8.31 8.30 1.52
CA GLY A 66 -8.74 9.62 1.08
C GLY A 66 -7.57 10.55 0.80
N ARG A 67 -6.59 10.58 1.70
CA ARG A 67 -5.40 11.41 1.55
C ARG A 67 -4.49 10.90 0.43
N ALA A 68 -4.31 9.59 0.30
CA ALA A 68 -3.54 8.96 -0.77
C ALA A 68 -4.09 9.38 -2.14
N SER A 69 -5.40 9.23 -2.36
CA SER A 69 -6.05 9.61 -3.62
C SER A 69 -5.75 11.05 -4.05
N ILE A 70 -5.79 12.02 -3.12
CA ILE A 70 -5.49 13.43 -3.40
C ILE A 70 -4.00 13.64 -3.67
N ARG A 71 -3.11 12.99 -2.92
CA ARG A 71 -1.65 13.11 -3.11
C ARG A 71 -1.26 12.59 -4.49
N VAL A 72 -1.78 11.42 -4.89
CA VAL A 72 -1.52 10.83 -6.21
C VAL A 72 -2.10 11.71 -7.32
N ALA A 73 -3.35 12.14 -7.20
CA ALA A 73 -3.99 13.00 -8.20
C ALA A 73 -3.25 14.32 -8.39
N THR A 74 -2.76 14.92 -7.28
CA THR A 74 -1.99 16.17 -7.33
C THR A 74 -0.66 15.97 -8.04
N TYR A 75 0.05 14.86 -7.79
CA TYR A 75 1.27 14.54 -8.53
C TYR A 75 1.00 14.25 -10.00
N ALA A 76 -0.04 13.47 -10.31
CA ALA A 76 -0.46 13.18 -11.69
C ALA A 76 -0.69 14.47 -12.50
N ALA A 77 -1.35 15.47 -11.92
CA ALA A 77 -1.61 16.76 -12.56
C ALA A 77 -0.32 17.52 -12.97
N SER A 78 0.79 17.30 -12.25
CA SER A 78 2.10 17.89 -12.55
C SER A 78 2.91 17.15 -13.61
N VAL A 79 2.55 15.91 -13.96
CA VAL A 79 3.32 15.07 -14.88
C VAL A 79 2.99 15.44 -16.32
N ALA A 80 4.00 15.74 -17.15
CA ALA A 80 3.81 16.12 -18.55
C ALA A 80 3.55 14.93 -19.49
N ASP A 81 4.22 13.80 -19.25
CA ASP A 81 4.11 12.59 -20.09
C ASP A 81 2.69 11.99 -19.98
N PRO A 82 1.95 11.86 -21.09
CA PRO A 82 0.54 11.47 -21.03
C PRO A 82 0.34 10.02 -20.56
N HIS A 83 1.27 9.11 -20.90
CA HIS A 83 1.14 7.70 -20.53
C HIS A 83 1.41 7.51 -19.03
N LEU A 84 2.43 8.18 -18.49
CA LEU A 84 2.70 8.19 -17.05
C LEU A 84 1.57 8.89 -16.27
N ARG A 85 1.06 10.01 -16.79
CA ARG A 85 -0.07 10.71 -16.18
C ARG A 85 -1.30 9.81 -16.08
N GLU A 86 -1.61 9.06 -17.13
CA GLU A 86 -2.76 8.15 -17.13
C GLU A 86 -2.60 7.01 -16.11
N ALA A 87 -1.41 6.40 -16.04
CA ALA A 87 -1.12 5.39 -15.03
C ALA A 87 -1.27 5.95 -13.59
N LEU A 88 -0.77 7.16 -13.33
CA LEU A 88 -0.96 7.82 -12.03
C LEU A 88 -2.42 8.16 -11.72
N ARG A 89 -3.20 8.57 -12.73
CA ARG A 89 -4.64 8.81 -12.57
C ARG A 89 -5.39 7.52 -12.22
N MET A 90 -5.00 6.41 -12.83
CA MET A 90 -5.55 5.11 -12.47
C MET A 90 -5.21 4.75 -11.03
N ASN A 91 -3.94 4.83 -10.62
CA ASN A 91 -3.52 4.56 -9.24
C ASN A 91 -4.33 5.41 -8.24
N GLY A 92 -4.39 6.74 -8.43
CA GLY A 92 -5.16 7.62 -7.53
C GLY A 92 -6.67 7.36 -7.54
N GLY A 93 -7.22 6.84 -8.65
CA GLY A 93 -8.61 6.38 -8.72
C GLY A 93 -8.85 5.05 -7.99
N GLU A 94 -7.85 4.18 -7.93
CA GLU A 94 -7.87 2.95 -7.13
C GLU A 94 -7.84 3.28 -5.64
N GLU A 95 -6.98 4.21 -5.18
CA GLU A 95 -6.99 4.74 -3.80
C GLU A 95 -8.38 5.29 -3.40
N ALA A 96 -8.97 6.13 -4.26
CA ALA A 96 -10.29 6.69 -4.03
C ALA A 96 -11.37 5.59 -3.94
N ARG A 97 -11.17 4.49 -4.67
CA ARG A 97 -12.06 3.34 -4.62
C ARG A 97 -11.84 2.50 -3.36
N HIS A 98 -10.61 2.35 -2.86
CA HIS A 98 -10.31 1.69 -1.59
C HIS A 98 -11.00 2.41 -0.42
N LYS A 99 -10.91 3.74 -0.40
CA LYS A 99 -11.70 4.56 0.54
C LYS A 99 -13.18 4.19 0.52
N LEU A 100 -13.77 4.10 -0.68
CA LEU A 100 -15.18 3.78 -0.82
C LEU A 100 -15.51 2.36 -0.34
N VAL A 101 -14.64 1.37 -0.60
CA VAL A 101 -14.79 0.00 -0.06
C VAL A 101 -14.82 0.03 1.46
N LEU A 102 -13.87 0.73 2.09
CA LEU A 102 -13.79 0.85 3.55
C LEU A 102 -15.01 1.59 4.12
N SER A 103 -15.43 2.69 3.50
CA SER A 103 -16.65 3.42 3.89
C SER A 103 -17.90 2.54 3.81
N LYS A 104 -17.98 1.64 2.81
CA LYS A 104 -19.09 0.68 2.70
C LYS A 104 -19.01 -0.46 3.71
N LEU A 105 -17.82 -0.90 4.09
CA LEU A 105 -17.65 -1.88 5.18
C LEU A 105 -18.21 -1.34 6.49
N VAL A 106 -17.80 -0.12 6.86
CA VAL A 106 -18.17 0.45 8.17
C VAL A 106 -19.68 0.75 8.23
N GLU A 107 -20.27 1.19 7.12
CA GLU A 107 -21.72 1.32 6.97
C GLU A 107 -22.42 -0.02 7.14
N ALA A 108 -21.94 -1.07 6.48
CA ALA A 108 -22.55 -2.41 6.54
C ALA A 108 -22.52 -3.05 7.93
N TYR A 109 -21.51 -2.73 8.74
CA TYR A 109 -21.33 -3.29 10.09
C TYR A 109 -21.66 -2.32 11.23
N GLY A 110 -22.20 -1.14 10.91
CA GLY A 110 -22.64 -0.16 11.92
C GLY A 110 -21.49 0.43 12.74
N ILE A 111 -20.32 0.60 12.13
CA ILE A 111 -19.16 1.22 12.76
C ILE A 111 -19.26 2.72 12.55
N GLU A 112 -19.37 3.47 13.64
CA GLU A 112 -19.38 4.93 13.61
C GLU A 112 -17.98 5.47 13.35
N LEU A 113 -17.83 6.27 12.29
CA LEU A 113 -16.60 6.99 12.00
C LEU A 113 -16.63 8.39 12.60
N ALA A 114 -15.46 8.88 13.00
CA ALA A 114 -15.23 10.28 13.24
C ALA A 114 -15.46 11.08 11.93
N PRO A 115 -15.86 12.37 12.04
CA PRO A 115 -16.00 13.23 10.87
C PRO A 115 -14.72 13.27 10.05
N GLU A 116 -14.84 13.03 8.74
CA GLU A 116 -13.68 13.05 7.86
C GLU A 116 -13.09 14.46 7.75
N PRO A 117 -11.75 14.62 7.89
CA PRO A 117 -11.10 15.89 7.67
C PRO A 117 -11.10 16.24 6.16
N PRO A 118 -10.96 17.53 5.81
CA PRO A 118 -10.69 17.89 4.42
C PRO A 118 -9.33 17.35 3.97
N TYR A 119 -9.24 16.95 2.71
CA TYR A 119 -8.00 16.49 2.07
C TYR A 119 -7.51 17.55 1.06
N PRO A 120 -6.89 18.66 1.50
CA PRO A 120 -6.38 19.67 0.58
C PRO A 120 -5.22 19.14 -0.25
N ALA A 121 -5.07 19.67 -1.46
CA ALA A 121 -3.93 19.33 -2.31
C ALA A 121 -2.60 19.70 -1.62
N PRO A 122 -1.59 18.80 -1.61
CA PRO A 122 -0.30 19.08 -1.00
C PRO A 122 0.46 20.18 -1.75
N ALA A 123 1.16 21.04 -1.01
CA ALA A 123 2.01 22.07 -1.59
C ALA A 123 3.21 21.51 -2.37
N ASP A 124 3.75 20.35 -1.94
CA ASP A 124 4.85 19.65 -2.62
C ASP A 124 4.35 18.30 -3.13
N ALA A 125 3.82 18.29 -4.35
CA ALA A 125 3.23 17.13 -4.99
C ALA A 125 4.20 15.94 -5.08
N LEU A 126 5.47 16.19 -5.43
CA LEU A 126 6.49 15.15 -5.55
C LEU A 126 6.81 14.51 -4.19
N ARG A 127 6.99 15.33 -3.14
CA ARG A 127 7.24 14.80 -1.79
C ARG A 127 6.04 14.00 -1.29
N ALA A 128 4.83 14.48 -1.55
CA ALA A 128 3.60 13.80 -1.15
C ALA A 128 3.42 12.44 -1.84
N TRP A 129 3.66 12.37 -3.16
CA TRP A 129 3.68 11.11 -3.90
C TRP A 129 4.72 10.13 -3.39
N MET A 130 5.94 10.61 -3.12
CA MET A 130 6.99 9.76 -2.53
C MET A 130 6.60 9.26 -1.13
N LEU A 131 5.99 10.10 -0.30
CA LEU A 131 5.53 9.72 1.03
C LEU A 131 4.47 8.61 0.95
N THR A 132 3.48 8.77 0.07
CA THR A 132 2.44 7.76 -0.21
C THR A 132 3.06 6.44 -0.67
N GLY A 133 3.81 6.43 -1.78
CA GLY A 133 4.35 5.18 -2.32
C GLY A 133 5.37 4.46 -1.42
N TYR A 134 6.19 5.19 -0.64
CA TYR A 134 7.05 4.55 0.36
C TYR A 134 6.26 4.03 1.57
N SER A 135 5.16 4.69 1.97
CA SER A 135 4.29 4.17 3.04
C SER A 135 3.58 2.91 2.57
N GLU A 136 2.97 2.90 1.38
CA GLU A 136 2.34 1.72 0.79
C GLU A 136 3.32 0.54 0.72
N CYS A 137 4.59 0.76 0.36
CA CYS A 137 5.60 -0.31 0.38
C CYS A 137 5.77 -0.97 1.76
N ILE A 138 5.60 -0.22 2.85
CA ILE A 138 5.64 -0.72 4.22
C ILE A 138 4.31 -1.36 4.59
N ASP A 139 3.22 -0.65 4.34
CA ASP A 139 1.88 -1.02 4.79
C ASP A 139 1.38 -2.27 4.04
N SER A 140 1.55 -2.33 2.72
CA SER A 140 1.33 -3.52 1.89
C SER A 140 2.11 -4.73 2.40
N PHE A 141 3.41 -4.58 2.68
CA PHE A 141 4.25 -5.72 3.10
C PHE A 141 3.69 -6.42 4.33
N PHE A 142 3.28 -5.66 5.34
CA PHE A 142 2.71 -6.23 6.55
C PHE A 142 1.24 -6.61 6.38
N ALA A 143 0.46 -5.85 5.61
CA ALA A 143 -0.93 -6.19 5.30
C ALA A 143 -1.02 -7.57 4.61
N PHE A 144 -0.12 -7.87 3.68
CA PHE A 144 -0.09 -9.16 3.00
C PHE A 144 0.02 -10.35 3.96
N GLY A 145 0.97 -10.29 4.90
CA GLY A 145 1.13 -11.35 5.90
C GLY A 145 -0.03 -11.38 6.90
N LEU A 146 -0.56 -10.23 7.29
CA LEU A 146 -1.64 -10.13 8.26
C LEU A 146 -2.98 -10.66 7.71
N PHE A 147 -3.27 -10.38 6.45
CA PHE A 147 -4.44 -10.92 5.75
C PHE A 147 -4.36 -12.44 5.64
N GLU A 148 -3.19 -12.98 5.30
CA GLU A 148 -3.01 -14.43 5.23
C GLU A 148 -3.05 -15.07 6.62
N ALA A 149 -2.50 -14.42 7.67
CA ALA A 149 -2.63 -14.90 9.04
C ALA A 149 -4.09 -14.93 9.50
N ALA A 150 -4.87 -13.89 9.17
CA ALA A 150 -6.30 -13.81 9.46
C ALA A 150 -7.07 -14.93 8.75
N ARG A 151 -6.74 -15.20 7.49
CA ARG A 151 -7.33 -16.28 6.68
C ARG A 151 -7.02 -17.66 7.26
N GLN A 152 -5.76 -17.94 7.58
CA GLN A 152 -5.32 -19.25 8.11
C GLN A 152 -5.88 -19.53 9.51
N SER A 153 -6.02 -18.51 10.34
CA SER A 153 -6.54 -18.65 11.70
C SER A 153 -8.07 -18.70 11.79
N GLY A 154 -8.78 -18.34 10.72
CA GLY A 154 -10.23 -18.13 10.75
C GLY A 154 -10.63 -16.95 11.64
N TYR A 155 -9.70 -16.03 11.93
CA TYR A 155 -9.97 -14.85 12.77
C TYR A 155 -11.08 -13.98 12.16
N PHE A 156 -11.12 -13.87 10.83
CA PHE A 156 -12.28 -13.34 10.11
C PHE A 156 -12.86 -14.42 9.18
N PRO A 157 -14.19 -14.41 8.93
CA PRO A 157 -14.79 -15.30 7.96
C PRO A 157 -14.14 -15.15 6.58
N GLU A 158 -13.93 -16.25 5.89
CA GLU A 158 -13.25 -16.27 4.58
C GLU A 158 -13.93 -15.32 3.58
N ALA A 159 -15.26 -15.31 3.52
CA ALA A 159 -16.02 -14.39 2.66
C ALA A 159 -15.71 -12.90 2.92
N LEU A 160 -15.43 -12.52 4.18
CA LEU A 160 -15.03 -11.15 4.51
C LEU A 160 -13.62 -10.86 4.02
N VAL A 161 -12.70 -11.81 4.20
CA VAL A 161 -11.30 -11.69 3.73
C VAL A 161 -11.24 -11.61 2.20
N GLU A 162 -11.99 -12.45 1.50
CA GLU A 162 -12.05 -12.49 0.03
C GLU A 162 -12.58 -11.18 -0.57
N THR A 163 -13.47 -10.47 0.13
CA THR A 163 -13.99 -9.16 -0.29
C THR A 163 -12.88 -8.12 -0.46
N PHE A 164 -11.79 -8.25 0.31
CA PHE A 164 -10.63 -7.36 0.24
C PHE A 164 -9.55 -7.81 -0.75
N GLU A 165 -9.58 -9.04 -1.25
CA GLU A 165 -8.52 -9.54 -2.14
C GLU A 165 -8.29 -8.64 -3.38
N PRO A 166 -9.32 -8.03 -4.01
CA PRO A 166 -9.11 -7.04 -5.06
C PRO A 166 -8.33 -5.79 -4.60
N VAL A 167 -8.56 -5.30 -3.37
CA VAL A 167 -7.82 -4.17 -2.76
C VAL A 167 -6.36 -4.58 -2.57
N ILE A 168 -6.10 -5.74 -1.97
CA ILE A 168 -4.73 -6.18 -1.68
C ILE A 168 -3.95 -6.48 -2.98
N GLN A 169 -4.64 -6.91 -4.04
CA GLN A 169 -4.02 -7.04 -5.37
C GLN A 169 -3.68 -5.68 -6.00
N GLU A 170 -4.47 -4.64 -5.72
CA GLU A 170 -4.20 -3.26 -6.14
C GLU A 170 -2.98 -2.68 -5.46
N GLU A 171 -2.91 -2.81 -4.15
CA GLU A 171 -1.74 -2.45 -3.34
C GLU A 171 -0.44 -3.05 -3.90
N ALA A 172 -0.47 -4.34 -4.26
CA ALA A 172 0.68 -5.01 -4.87
C ALA A 172 1.11 -4.37 -6.21
N ARG A 173 0.16 -3.86 -7.00
CA ARG A 173 0.46 -3.15 -8.26
C ARG A 173 1.00 -1.75 -8.01
N HIS A 174 0.47 -1.06 -7.01
CA HIS A 174 0.88 0.29 -6.65
C HIS A 174 2.34 0.31 -6.22
N ILE A 175 2.75 -0.58 -5.32
CA ILE A 175 4.14 -0.67 -4.86
C ILE A 175 5.10 -1.14 -5.97
N LEU A 176 4.65 -2.01 -6.89
CA LEU A 176 5.42 -2.37 -8.08
C LEU A 176 5.59 -1.17 -9.01
N PHE A 177 4.51 -0.47 -9.32
CA PHE A 177 4.53 0.74 -10.14
C PHE A 177 5.46 1.79 -9.52
N PHE A 178 5.34 2.05 -8.22
CA PHE A 178 6.14 3.02 -7.49
C PHE A 178 7.64 2.67 -7.49
N ALA A 179 8.01 1.43 -7.21
CA ALA A 179 9.42 1.00 -7.21
C ALA A 179 10.09 1.24 -8.57
N ASN A 180 9.37 0.96 -9.66
CA ASN A 180 9.84 1.18 -11.03
C ASN A 180 9.86 2.69 -11.39
N TRP A 181 8.85 3.44 -10.94
CA TRP A 181 8.81 4.90 -11.08
C TRP A 181 10.00 5.56 -10.39
N VAL A 182 10.35 5.18 -9.15
CA VAL A 182 11.51 5.75 -8.42
C VAL A 182 12.80 5.54 -9.21
N ALA A 183 13.02 4.33 -9.74
CA ALA A 183 14.21 4.02 -10.52
C ALA A 183 14.27 4.82 -11.83
N TRP A 184 13.14 4.93 -12.54
CA TRP A 184 13.04 5.73 -13.75
C TRP A 184 13.23 7.23 -13.49
N TYR A 185 12.52 7.78 -12.50
CA TYR A 185 12.59 9.18 -12.14
C TYR A 185 14.02 9.58 -11.76
N ARG A 186 14.68 8.81 -10.87
CA ARG A 186 16.06 9.05 -10.48
C ARG A 186 17.04 8.97 -11.66
N ARG A 187 16.83 8.05 -12.59
CA ARG A 187 17.70 7.88 -13.77
C ARG A 187 17.56 9.04 -14.76
N GLY A 188 16.35 9.57 -14.92
CA GLY A 188 16.02 10.70 -15.78
C GLY A 188 16.46 12.07 -15.25
N LEU A 189 16.80 12.18 -13.97
CA LEU A 189 17.28 13.45 -13.41
C LEU A 189 18.69 13.82 -13.91
N PRO A 190 18.94 15.11 -14.24
CA PRO A 190 20.28 15.64 -14.41
C PRO A 190 21.13 15.36 -13.16
N TRP A 191 22.43 15.13 -13.36
CA TRP A 191 23.32 14.70 -12.28
C TRP A 191 23.30 15.65 -11.06
N TYR A 192 23.18 16.96 -11.27
CA TYR A 192 23.15 17.97 -10.21
C TYR A 192 21.84 17.98 -9.40
N ARG A 193 20.73 17.43 -9.93
CA ARG A 193 19.45 17.29 -9.19
C ARG A 193 19.40 16.01 -8.35
N LYS A 194 20.30 15.05 -8.59
CA LYS A 194 20.31 13.76 -7.89
C LYS A 194 20.58 13.90 -6.39
N PRO A 195 21.54 14.73 -5.91
CA PRO A 195 21.74 14.94 -4.48
C PRO A 195 20.48 15.50 -3.79
N TRP A 196 19.77 16.43 -4.42
CA TRP A 196 18.53 16.98 -3.88
C TRP A 196 17.41 15.93 -3.81
N PHE A 197 17.26 15.12 -4.86
CA PHE A 197 16.30 14.02 -4.86
C PHE A 197 16.63 12.97 -3.78
N PHE A 198 17.90 12.69 -3.55
CA PHE A 198 18.35 11.84 -2.45
C PHE A 198 17.99 12.44 -1.09
N ALA A 199 18.27 13.72 -0.86
CA ALA A 199 17.90 14.42 0.37
C ALA A 199 16.38 14.42 0.60
N LYS A 200 15.59 14.64 -0.44
CA LYS A 200 14.12 14.54 -0.38
C LYS A 200 13.65 13.12 -0.05
N THR A 201 14.30 12.11 -0.62
CA THR A 201 14.01 10.70 -0.30
C THR A 201 14.34 10.40 1.17
N ALA A 202 15.50 10.83 1.65
CA ALA A 202 15.90 10.66 3.05
C ALA A 202 14.94 11.37 4.00
N SER A 203 14.46 12.57 3.67
CA SER A 203 13.49 13.30 4.51
C SER A 203 12.12 12.62 4.57
N VAL A 204 11.68 11.98 3.47
CA VAL A 204 10.48 11.13 3.47
C VAL A 204 10.65 9.93 4.39
N TRP A 205 11.76 9.19 4.27
CA TRP A 205 12.05 8.06 5.16
C TRP A 205 12.15 8.48 6.63
N PHE A 206 12.78 9.62 6.91
CA PHE A 206 12.83 10.16 8.26
C PHE A 206 11.43 10.45 8.81
N SER A 207 10.54 11.06 8.03
CA SER A 207 9.14 11.24 8.43
C SER A 207 8.47 9.89 8.72
N LEU A 208 8.56 8.93 7.80
CA LEU A 208 7.93 7.61 7.98
C LEU A 208 8.42 6.87 9.24
N VAL A 209 9.72 6.92 9.53
CA VAL A 209 10.29 6.29 10.73
C VAL A 209 9.87 7.03 11.99
N ARG A 210 9.94 8.37 11.99
CA ARG A 210 9.52 9.20 13.13
C ARG A 210 8.06 8.98 13.47
N ASP A 211 7.19 8.98 12.46
CA ASP A 211 5.75 8.86 12.64
C ASP A 211 5.40 7.47 13.24
N ARG A 212 6.07 6.41 12.78
CA ARG A 212 5.98 5.05 13.35
C ARG A 212 6.49 4.96 14.80
N ILE A 213 7.60 5.62 15.13
CA ILE A 213 8.13 5.67 16.51
C ILE A 213 7.20 6.46 17.45
N SER A 214 6.64 7.58 16.98
CA SER A 214 5.73 8.42 17.77
C SER A 214 4.49 7.66 18.19
N LEU A 215 3.92 6.87 17.26
CA LEU A 215 2.77 6.02 17.52
C LEU A 215 3.10 4.90 18.51
N ALA A 216 4.23 4.20 18.31
CA ALA A 216 4.68 3.15 19.23
C ALA A 216 4.92 3.64 20.67
N ARG A 217 5.14 4.95 20.85
CA ARG A 217 5.30 5.60 22.17
C ARG A 217 4.01 6.23 22.70
N GLY A 218 2.89 6.14 21.99
CA GLY A 218 1.59 6.68 22.41
C GLY A 218 1.53 8.22 22.46
N PHE A 219 2.44 8.93 21.78
CA PHE A 219 2.54 10.40 21.85
C PHE A 219 1.83 11.16 20.72
N ASP A 220 0.87 10.55 20.02
CA ASP A 220 0.26 11.23 18.87
C ASP A 220 -0.67 12.37 19.29
N LYS A 221 -0.24 13.60 19.00
CA LYS A 221 -1.02 14.84 19.16
C LYS A 221 -1.29 15.56 17.84
N SER A 222 -0.91 14.98 16.69
CA SER A 222 -0.82 15.72 15.42
C SER A 222 -1.68 15.19 14.28
N GLY A 223 -2.22 13.97 14.38
CA GLY A 223 -2.96 13.32 13.29
C GLY A 223 -2.11 12.97 12.06
N ALA A 224 -0.84 13.38 12.02
CA ALA A 224 0.12 13.03 10.97
C ALA A 224 0.76 11.64 11.18
N ALA A 225 0.70 11.11 12.40
CA ALA A 225 1.17 9.75 12.72
C ALA A 225 0.10 8.67 12.49
N GLN A 226 -1.14 9.06 12.15
CA GLN A 226 -2.22 8.13 11.85
C GLN A 226 -2.02 7.42 10.50
N ASP A 227 -1.52 8.12 9.47
CA ASP A 227 -1.24 7.56 8.13
C ASP A 227 -0.21 6.39 8.14
N ALA A 228 0.58 6.22 9.22
CA ALA A 228 1.87 5.54 9.15
C ALA A 228 1.93 4.12 9.71
N ASN A 229 0.84 3.48 10.17
CA ASN A 229 0.96 2.13 10.78
C ASN A 229 -0.35 1.33 10.84
N PHE A 230 -1.10 1.26 9.74
CA PHE A 230 -2.21 0.31 9.58
C PHE A 230 -1.87 -1.11 10.08
N PRO A 231 -0.68 -1.68 9.80
CA PRO A 231 -0.39 -3.06 10.19
C PRO A 231 -0.07 -3.27 11.68
N ALA A 232 0.40 -2.24 12.40
CA ALA A 232 0.73 -2.37 13.83
C ALA A 232 -0.53 -2.46 14.68
N ASN A 233 -1.54 -1.62 14.39
CA ASN A 233 -2.81 -1.61 15.12
C ASN A 233 -3.64 -2.89 14.86
N VAL A 234 -3.54 -3.44 13.64
CA VAL A 234 -4.22 -4.69 13.27
C VAL A 234 -3.44 -5.91 13.77
N GLY A 235 -2.10 -5.85 13.79
CA GLY A 235 -1.22 -6.92 14.25
C GLY A 235 -1.52 -7.37 15.68
N ASP A 236 -1.62 -6.44 16.63
CA ASP A 236 -1.92 -6.75 18.03
C ASP A 236 -3.31 -7.39 18.22
N SER A 237 -4.26 -7.05 17.33
CA SER A 237 -5.63 -7.55 17.40
C SER A 237 -5.81 -8.91 16.71
N VAL A 238 -5.15 -9.12 15.56
CA VAL A 238 -5.38 -10.28 14.67
C VAL A 238 -4.35 -11.39 14.87
N ALA A 239 -3.12 -11.06 15.26
CA ALA A 239 -2.02 -12.03 15.34
C ALA A 239 -1.93 -12.78 16.69
N GLY A 240 -2.98 -12.77 17.52
CA GLY A 240 -2.94 -13.25 18.92
C GLY A 240 -2.39 -14.67 19.16
N ASN A 241 -2.34 -15.52 18.12
CA ASN A 241 -1.75 -16.87 18.17
C ASN A 241 -0.53 -17.07 17.25
N VAL A 242 -0.10 -16.05 16.50
CA VAL A 242 1.02 -16.13 15.55
C VAL A 242 2.25 -15.49 16.17
N THR A 243 3.37 -16.21 16.21
CA THR A 243 4.62 -15.64 16.72
C THR A 243 5.10 -14.51 15.80
N VAL A 244 5.80 -13.52 16.35
CA VAL A 244 6.38 -12.41 15.56
C VAL A 244 7.25 -12.94 14.41
N ARG A 245 8.01 -14.02 14.65
CA ARG A 245 8.78 -14.71 13.60
C ARG A 245 7.88 -15.23 12.48
N ALA A 246 6.85 -16.00 12.83
CA ALA A 246 5.93 -16.58 11.85
C ALA A 246 5.20 -15.51 11.04
N LEU A 247 4.80 -14.40 11.67
CA LEU A 247 4.18 -13.28 10.97
C LEU A 247 5.14 -12.65 9.94
N ILE A 248 6.40 -12.40 10.33
CA ILE A 248 7.40 -11.83 9.40
C ILE A 248 7.68 -12.80 8.23
N GLU A 249 7.78 -14.10 8.50
CA GLU A 249 7.96 -15.13 7.48
C GLU A 249 6.75 -15.18 6.52
N LEU A 250 5.54 -14.99 7.04
CA LEU A 250 4.32 -14.90 6.25
C LEU A 250 4.30 -13.64 5.38
N CYS A 251 4.67 -12.47 5.92
CA CYS A 251 4.81 -11.24 5.15
C CYS A 251 5.80 -11.41 3.98
N LEU A 252 6.94 -12.06 4.22
CA LEU A 252 7.93 -12.33 3.16
C LEU A 252 7.37 -13.24 2.07
N THR A 253 6.72 -14.34 2.48
CA THR A 253 6.13 -15.32 1.56
C THR A 253 5.04 -14.69 0.71
N GLU A 254 4.14 -13.94 1.33
CA GLU A 254 3.02 -13.30 0.65
C GLU A 254 3.47 -12.13 -0.24
N ASN A 255 4.48 -11.38 0.17
CA ASN A 255 5.11 -10.36 -0.67
C ASN A 255 5.69 -10.98 -1.95
N ASP A 256 6.47 -12.06 -1.81
CA ASP A 256 7.08 -12.74 -2.96
C ASP A 256 5.99 -13.40 -3.85
N ARG A 257 4.96 -14.01 -3.25
CA ARG A 257 3.82 -14.61 -3.95
C ARG A 257 3.04 -13.57 -4.77
N ARG A 258 2.65 -12.44 -4.16
CA ARG A 258 1.85 -11.40 -4.82
C ARG A 258 2.61 -10.70 -5.95
N MET A 259 3.92 -10.50 -5.80
CA MET A 259 4.76 -9.90 -6.85
C MET A 259 5.24 -10.92 -7.91
N GLY A 260 5.18 -12.21 -7.61
CA GLY A 260 5.65 -13.30 -8.49
C GLY A 260 4.85 -13.45 -9.77
N GLY A 261 3.59 -13.01 -9.79
CA GLY A 261 2.75 -13.04 -10.99
C GLY A 261 3.14 -12.01 -12.06
N TYR A 262 3.96 -11.01 -11.74
CA TYR A 262 4.33 -9.95 -12.67
C TYR A 262 5.69 -10.19 -13.32
N ASP A 263 5.89 -9.66 -14.52
CA ASP A 263 7.11 -9.78 -15.31
C ASP A 263 8.38 -9.57 -14.45
N ALA A 264 9.29 -10.56 -14.45
CA ALA A 264 10.49 -10.56 -13.62
C ALA A 264 11.45 -9.39 -13.89
N ARG A 265 11.32 -8.71 -15.05
CA ARG A 265 12.15 -7.55 -15.42
C ARG A 265 11.75 -6.26 -14.69
N LEU A 266 10.55 -6.19 -14.11
CA LEU A 266 10.16 -5.09 -13.24
C LEU A 266 10.97 -5.12 -11.93
N LEU A 267 11.24 -3.96 -11.35
CA LEU A 267 11.82 -3.89 -10.01
C LEU A 267 10.77 -4.20 -8.95
N ARG A 268 11.20 -4.84 -7.86
CA ARG A 268 10.40 -5.10 -6.67
C ARG A 268 10.86 -4.17 -5.53
N PRO A 269 9.97 -3.71 -4.63
CA PRO A 269 10.37 -3.11 -3.37
C PRO A 269 11.27 -4.07 -2.56
N ILE A 270 12.49 -3.64 -2.25
CA ILE A 270 13.46 -4.49 -1.52
C ILE A 270 13.75 -4.03 -0.09
N THR A 271 13.47 -2.77 0.25
CA THR A 271 13.88 -2.20 1.54
C THR A 271 13.25 -2.94 2.71
N VAL A 272 11.91 -3.05 2.73
CA VAL A 272 11.18 -3.68 3.84
C VAL A 272 11.44 -5.19 3.90
N PRO A 273 11.38 -5.96 2.79
CA PRO A 273 11.76 -7.38 2.81
C PRO A 273 13.20 -7.63 3.28
N SER A 274 14.16 -6.75 2.94
CA SER A 274 15.54 -6.89 3.39
C SER A 274 15.69 -6.65 4.88
N LEU A 275 15.01 -5.63 5.42
CA LEU A 275 14.97 -5.36 6.86
C LEU A 275 14.29 -6.51 7.63
N ALA A 276 13.20 -7.04 7.10
CA ALA A 276 12.51 -8.21 7.67
C ALA A 276 13.42 -9.45 7.73
N ARG A 277 14.10 -9.79 6.61
CA ARG A 277 15.08 -10.89 6.56
C ARG A 277 16.25 -10.66 7.52
N PHE A 278 16.69 -9.42 7.70
CA PHE A 278 17.72 -9.08 8.67
C PHE A 278 17.22 -9.28 10.12
N ALA A 279 16.02 -8.79 10.45
CA ALA A 279 15.41 -8.96 11.78
C ALA A 279 15.24 -10.44 12.16
N LEU A 280 14.84 -11.30 11.20
CA LEU A 280 14.71 -12.75 11.40
C LEU A 280 16.00 -13.45 11.83
N ARG A 281 17.18 -12.84 11.65
CA ARG A 281 18.45 -13.39 12.13
C ARG A 281 18.62 -13.25 13.64
N PHE A 282 17.89 -12.33 14.27
CA PHE A 282 18.00 -12.03 15.70
C PHE A 282 16.81 -12.55 16.52
N ILE A 283 15.67 -12.84 15.87
CA ILE A 283 14.51 -13.43 16.53
C ILE A 283 14.76 -14.93 16.71
N ARG A 284 14.65 -15.43 17.95
CA ARG A 284 14.77 -16.88 18.24
C ARG A 284 13.75 -17.68 17.41
N LYS A 285 14.13 -18.91 17.08
CA LYS A 285 13.18 -19.91 16.58
C LYS A 285 12.19 -20.27 17.69
#